data_AF-A0A7J2V1E7-F1
#
_entry.id   AF-A0A7J2V1E7-F1
#
_cell.length_a   1.000
_cell.length_b   1.000
_cell.length_c   1.000
_cell.angle_alpha   90.00
_cell.angle_beta   90.00
_cell.angle_gamma   90.00
#
_symmetry.space_group_name_H-M   'P 1'
#
loop_
_entity.id
_entity.type
_entity.pdbx_description
1 polymer ?
#
loop_
_entity_poly.entity_id
_entity_poly.type
_entity_poly.pdbx_seq_one_letter_code
_entity_poly.pdbx_strand_id
1 'polypeptide(L)'
;AIYHEALVHPAMVTHGSPGSVLIIGGGEGYTLREVLRYRSVRRAVMVDIDGELVELAKKYLGRIHRNSFNDPRASVVIMDGLEYVEKTKEIFDVVIVDLTDPYGPEIGRKLYTEDFYRKLYSLTSDKGVVVTQAGCSFYYPEYYQEIFKNMGNVYRYVRGYSIWVPSFGYAVSYVIASKSRDPGSIGGDDVNRILREEGVEGLKIYSGSLHESLVRAPAILPSFSTSP
;
A
#
# COMPACT_ATOMS: atom_id res chain seq x y z
N ALA A 1 -11.70 5.50 -5.24
CA ALA A 1 -11.97 4.05 -5.22
C ALA A 1 -10.82 3.30 -5.89
N ILE A 2 -10.63 3.45 -7.21
CA ILE A 2 -9.63 2.70 -8.00
C ILE A 2 -8.24 2.62 -7.34
N TYR A 3 -7.58 3.77 -7.14
CA TYR A 3 -6.25 3.84 -6.53
C TYR A 3 -6.16 3.11 -5.17
N HIS A 4 -7.10 3.41 -4.27
CA HIS A 4 -7.05 2.93 -2.89
C HIS A 4 -7.43 1.45 -2.79
N GLU A 5 -8.38 0.97 -3.60
CA GLU A 5 -8.72 -0.45 -3.64
C GLU A 5 -7.54 -1.28 -4.19
N ALA A 6 -6.83 -0.76 -5.20
CA ALA A 6 -5.64 -1.41 -5.77
C ALA A 6 -4.41 -1.33 -4.85
N LEU A 7 -4.27 -0.27 -4.06
CA LEU A 7 -3.18 -0.15 -3.08
C LEU A 7 -3.42 -1.10 -1.88
N VAL A 8 -4.61 -1.09 -1.30
CA VAL A 8 -4.88 -1.73 0.00
C VAL A 8 -5.16 -3.21 -0.12
N HIS A 9 -6.13 -3.61 -0.95
CA HIS A 9 -6.69 -4.96 -0.84
C HIS A 9 -5.75 -6.09 -1.25
N PRO A 10 -4.85 -5.96 -2.26
CA PRO A 10 -3.85 -6.99 -2.54
C PRO A 10 -3.01 -7.34 -1.31
N ALA A 11 -2.56 -6.33 -0.54
CA ALA A 11 -1.73 -6.53 0.63
C ALA A 11 -2.51 -7.20 1.78
N MET A 12 -3.72 -6.69 2.05
CA MET A 12 -4.57 -7.22 3.11
C MET A 12 -5.00 -8.67 2.84
N VAL A 13 -5.34 -9.00 1.59
CA VAL A 13 -5.68 -10.39 1.17
C VAL A 13 -4.45 -11.30 1.18
N THR A 14 -3.26 -10.78 0.84
CA THR A 14 -2.03 -11.55 0.93
C THR A 14 -1.76 -12.00 2.36
N HIS A 15 -1.96 -11.10 3.34
CA HIS A 15 -1.87 -11.46 4.75
C HIS A 15 -3.01 -12.42 5.18
N GLY A 16 -4.22 -12.20 4.67
CA GLY A 16 -5.39 -13.08 4.85
C GLY A 16 -6.32 -12.64 5.99
N SER A 17 -5.76 -12.30 7.16
CA SER A 17 -6.54 -11.80 8.33
C SER A 17 -5.70 -10.83 9.18
N PRO A 18 -5.35 -9.63 8.66
CA PRO A 18 -4.47 -8.68 9.35
C PRO A 18 -5.12 -8.06 10.59
N GLY A 19 -4.42 -8.07 11.73
CA GLY A 19 -4.88 -7.51 13.00
C GLY A 19 -4.38 -6.09 13.27
N SER A 20 -3.14 -5.77 12.86
CA SER A 20 -2.53 -4.45 13.00
C SER A 20 -1.99 -3.94 11.67
N VAL A 21 -2.32 -2.69 11.33
CA VAL A 21 -1.91 -2.06 10.07
C VAL A 21 -1.23 -0.73 10.33
N LEU A 22 -0.11 -0.48 9.66
CA LEU A 22 0.56 0.82 9.60
C LEU A 22 0.33 1.42 8.22
N ILE A 23 -0.07 2.69 8.17
CA ILE A 23 -0.19 3.49 6.96
C ILE A 23 0.81 4.64 7.11
N ILE A 24 1.70 4.80 6.14
CA ILE A 24 2.65 5.91 6.06
C ILE A 24 2.19 6.82 4.92
N GLY A 25 1.78 8.04 5.25
CA GLY A 25 1.04 8.95 4.39
C GLY A 25 -0.47 8.73 4.45
N GLY A 26 -1.16 9.02 3.34
CA GLY A 26 -2.61 8.84 3.20
C GLY A 26 -3.45 9.81 4.05
N GLY A 27 -2.95 11.02 4.31
CA GLY A 27 -3.57 12.08 5.11
C GLY A 27 -5.00 12.46 4.71
N GLU A 28 -5.47 12.05 3.52
CA GLU A 28 -6.85 12.20 3.10
C GLU A 28 -7.82 11.23 3.80
N GLY A 29 -7.31 10.14 4.39
CA GLY A 29 -8.06 9.15 5.16
C GLY A 29 -8.70 8.02 4.33
N TYR A 30 -8.35 7.91 3.06
CA TYR A 30 -8.97 6.97 2.12
C TYR A 30 -8.34 5.58 2.22
N THR A 31 -7.03 5.52 2.35
CA THR A 31 -6.31 4.27 2.66
C THR A 31 -6.78 3.73 4.00
N LEU A 32 -6.90 4.60 5.01
CA LEU A 32 -7.47 4.25 6.31
C LEU A 32 -8.90 3.71 6.19
N ARG A 33 -9.75 4.33 5.36
CA ARG A 33 -11.12 3.83 5.08
C ARG A 33 -11.11 2.41 4.54
N GLU A 34 -10.26 2.09 3.56
CA GLU A 34 -10.22 0.75 2.97
C GLU A 34 -9.65 -0.30 3.94
N VAL A 35 -8.63 0.06 4.72
CA VAL A 35 -8.07 -0.82 5.77
C VAL A 35 -9.13 -1.17 6.82
N LEU A 36 -9.91 -0.19 7.27
CA LEU A 36 -10.93 -0.39 8.32
C LEU A 36 -12.14 -1.22 7.87
N ARG A 37 -12.25 -1.58 6.57
CA ARG A 37 -13.27 -2.53 6.12
C ARG A 37 -13.06 -3.94 6.62
N TYR A 38 -11.82 -4.30 6.92
CA TYR A 38 -11.47 -5.64 7.38
C TYR A 38 -11.85 -5.79 8.86
N ARG A 39 -12.69 -6.77 9.16
CA ARG A 39 -13.13 -7.00 10.55
C ARG A 39 -12.02 -7.54 11.44
N SER A 40 -11.01 -8.20 10.88
CA SER A 40 -9.84 -8.66 11.63
C SER A 40 -9.00 -7.51 12.18
N VAL A 41 -9.03 -6.34 11.52
CA VAL A 41 -8.25 -5.17 11.92
C VAL A 41 -8.76 -4.68 13.26
N ARG A 42 -7.88 -4.75 14.27
CA ARG A 42 -8.10 -4.24 15.63
C ARG A 42 -7.48 -2.87 15.81
N ARG A 43 -6.46 -2.54 14.99
CA ARG A 43 -5.73 -1.28 15.06
C ARG A 43 -5.17 -0.89 13.69
N ALA A 44 -5.41 0.35 13.28
CA ALA A 44 -4.81 0.98 12.12
C ALA A 44 -4.13 2.29 12.56
N VAL A 45 -2.81 2.37 12.42
CA VAL A 45 -2.04 3.60 12.70
C VAL A 45 -1.77 4.28 11.37
N MET A 46 -2.19 5.53 11.23
CA MET A 46 -1.89 6.39 10.09
C MET A 46 -0.91 7.47 10.51
N VAL A 47 0.24 7.52 9.85
CA VAL A 47 1.31 8.47 10.14
C VAL A 47 1.44 9.41 8.95
N ASP A 48 1.16 10.69 9.14
CA ASP A 48 1.33 11.70 8.09
C ASP A 48 2.13 12.89 8.64
N ILE A 49 2.97 13.49 7.81
CA ILE A 49 3.80 14.63 8.20
C ILE A 49 2.98 15.93 8.26
N ASP A 50 1.91 16.02 7.46
CA ASP A 50 1.12 17.23 7.29
C ASP A 50 -0.17 17.18 8.12
N GLY A 51 -0.09 17.72 9.34
CA GLY A 51 -1.26 17.83 10.22
C GLY A 51 -2.35 18.77 9.69
N GLU A 52 -1.99 19.77 8.88
CA GLU A 52 -2.98 20.69 8.30
C GLU A 52 -3.80 19.98 7.23
N LEU A 53 -3.15 19.20 6.35
CA LEU A 53 -3.83 18.35 5.38
C LEU A 53 -4.83 17.41 6.04
N VAL A 54 -4.44 16.75 7.14
CA VAL A 54 -5.32 15.85 7.90
C VAL A 54 -6.55 16.58 8.44
N GLU A 55 -6.39 17.77 9.02
CA GLU A 55 -7.51 18.55 9.55
C GLU A 55 -8.44 19.06 8.43
N LEU A 56 -7.87 19.48 7.30
CA LEU A 56 -8.64 19.84 6.10
C LEU A 56 -9.41 18.63 5.56
N ALA A 57 -8.79 17.45 5.53
CA ALA A 57 -9.42 16.22 5.08
C ALA A 57 -10.61 15.85 5.97
N LYS A 58 -10.44 15.88 7.30
CA LYS A 58 -11.54 15.66 8.27
C LYS A 58 -12.69 16.63 8.05
N LYS A 59 -12.40 17.91 7.75
CA LYS A 59 -13.40 18.96 7.56
C LYS A 59 -14.15 18.86 6.23
N TYR A 60 -13.46 18.60 5.14
CA TYR A 60 -14.01 18.75 3.79
C TYR A 60 -14.21 17.45 3.01
N LEU A 61 -13.51 16.38 3.39
CA LEU A 61 -13.51 15.11 2.64
C LEU A 61 -14.35 14.02 3.31
N GLY A 62 -15.26 14.40 4.24
CA GLY A 62 -16.12 13.50 5.02
C GLY A 62 -16.87 12.45 4.19
N ARG A 63 -17.41 12.86 3.03
CA ARG A 63 -18.11 11.94 2.09
C ARG A 63 -17.19 10.85 1.55
N ILE A 64 -15.89 11.12 1.49
CA ILE A 64 -14.94 10.28 0.79
C ILE A 64 -14.19 9.40 1.78
N HIS A 65 -13.65 9.93 2.87
CA HIS A 65 -13.03 9.08 3.92
C HIS A 65 -14.08 8.36 4.80
N ARG A 66 -15.37 8.72 4.70
CA ARG A 66 -16.50 8.05 5.39
C ARG A 66 -16.30 7.93 6.90
N ASN A 67 -15.84 9.01 7.52
CA ASN A 67 -15.59 9.08 8.96
C ASN A 67 -14.50 8.12 9.48
N SER A 68 -13.61 7.60 8.61
CA SER A 68 -12.52 6.67 8.99
C SER A 68 -11.63 7.17 10.13
N PHE A 69 -11.36 8.47 10.20
CA PHE A 69 -10.58 9.09 11.28
C PHE A 69 -11.19 8.94 12.69
N ASN A 70 -12.50 8.74 12.77
CA ASN A 70 -13.25 8.61 14.04
C ASN A 70 -13.59 7.14 14.36
N ASP A 71 -13.10 6.19 13.57
CA ASP A 71 -13.20 4.77 13.92
C ASP A 71 -12.37 4.50 15.18
N PRO A 72 -12.90 3.81 16.21
CA PRO A 72 -12.16 3.55 17.46
C PRO A 72 -10.89 2.73 17.27
N ARG A 73 -10.71 2.07 16.11
CA ARG A 73 -9.52 1.31 15.75
C ARG A 73 -8.44 2.17 15.08
N ALA A 74 -8.78 3.40 14.68
CA ALA A 74 -7.87 4.31 14.02
C ALA A 74 -7.05 5.13 15.02
N SER A 75 -5.75 5.28 14.75
CA SER A 75 -4.87 6.20 15.44
C SER A 75 -4.16 7.05 14.40
N VAL A 76 -4.29 8.38 14.51
CA VAL A 76 -3.62 9.33 13.61
C VAL A 76 -2.44 9.96 14.35
N VAL A 77 -1.26 9.84 13.76
CA VAL A 77 -0.01 10.37 14.30
C VAL A 77 0.54 11.38 13.32
N ILE A 78 0.77 12.62 13.79
CA ILE A 78 1.39 13.66 12.97
C ILE A 78 2.90 13.61 13.21
N MET A 79 3.63 12.99 12.30
CA MET A 79 5.08 12.74 12.40
C MET A 79 5.64 12.41 11.01
N ASP A 80 6.94 12.63 10.81
CA ASP A 80 7.64 12.06 9.66
C ASP A 80 7.57 10.51 9.69
N GLY A 81 7.29 9.91 8.54
CA GLY A 81 7.10 8.46 8.43
C GLY A 81 8.36 7.65 8.74
N LEU A 82 9.53 8.14 8.36
CA LEU A 82 10.81 7.48 8.64
C LEU A 82 11.11 7.60 10.14
N GLU A 83 10.92 8.78 10.72
CA GLU A 83 11.06 9.01 12.16
C GLU A 83 10.17 8.06 12.98
N TYR A 84 8.90 7.89 12.59
CA TYR A 84 7.99 6.97 13.25
C TYR A 84 8.49 5.52 13.19
N VAL A 85 8.91 5.07 12.00
CA VAL A 85 9.47 3.74 11.77
C VAL A 85 10.75 3.51 12.61
N GLU A 86 11.57 4.52 12.82
CA GLU A 86 12.78 4.40 13.63
C GLU A 86 12.53 4.36 15.14
N LYS A 87 11.44 4.99 15.60
CA LYS A 87 11.12 5.11 17.04
C LYS A 87 10.18 4.03 17.54
N THR A 88 9.26 3.57 16.69
CA THR A 88 8.25 2.60 17.10
C THR A 88 8.87 1.27 17.45
N LYS A 89 8.31 0.63 18.48
CA LYS A 89 8.65 -0.76 18.88
C LYS A 89 7.51 -1.73 18.58
N GLU A 90 6.49 -1.23 17.88
CA GLU A 90 5.29 -1.98 17.57
C GLU A 90 5.49 -2.88 16.36
N ILE A 91 4.74 -3.98 16.31
CA ILE A 91 4.74 -4.91 15.17
C ILE A 91 3.40 -4.84 14.43
N PHE A 92 3.49 -4.77 13.12
CA PHE A 92 2.36 -4.67 12.21
C PHE A 92 2.23 -5.92 11.34
N ASP A 93 1.01 -6.30 11.01
CA ASP A 93 0.75 -7.39 10.06
C ASP A 93 0.90 -6.90 8.61
N VAL A 94 0.46 -5.67 8.35
CA VAL A 94 0.54 -5.02 7.04
C VAL A 94 1.07 -3.59 7.19
N VAL A 95 1.98 -3.20 6.29
CA VAL A 95 2.40 -1.80 6.14
C VAL A 95 2.02 -1.31 4.74
N ILE A 96 1.37 -0.16 4.66
CA ILE A 96 0.98 0.50 3.42
C ILE A 96 1.70 1.84 3.35
N VAL A 97 2.48 2.03 2.30
CA VAL A 97 3.19 3.28 2.02
C VAL A 97 2.42 4.02 0.92
N ASP A 98 1.70 5.07 1.33
CA ASP A 98 0.81 5.88 0.51
C ASP A 98 1.34 7.31 0.44
N LEU A 99 2.48 7.45 -0.22
CA LEU A 99 3.22 8.69 -0.34
C LEU A 99 3.07 9.28 -1.74
N THR A 100 3.40 10.57 -1.88
CA THR A 100 3.54 11.20 -3.18
C THR A 100 4.62 10.50 -4.03
N ASP A 101 4.58 10.77 -5.33
CA ASP A 101 5.40 10.07 -6.31
C ASP A 101 6.90 10.07 -5.94
N PRO A 102 7.60 8.93 -6.13
CA PRO A 102 9.00 8.75 -5.71
C PRO A 102 9.98 9.65 -6.51
N TYR A 103 9.50 10.31 -7.55
CA TYR A 103 10.23 11.25 -8.40
C TYR A 103 10.44 12.62 -7.72
N GLY A 104 9.79 12.83 -6.58
CA GLY A 104 9.79 14.09 -5.84
C GLY A 104 11.07 14.38 -5.04
N PRO A 105 10.97 15.27 -4.04
CA PRO A 105 12.10 15.73 -3.24
C PRO A 105 12.89 14.58 -2.57
N GLU A 106 14.17 14.83 -2.31
CA GLU A 106 15.09 13.85 -1.70
C GLU A 106 14.59 13.28 -0.36
N ILE A 107 13.82 14.06 0.40
CA ILE A 107 13.18 13.62 1.65
C ILE A 107 12.28 12.41 1.41
N GLY A 108 11.47 12.42 0.34
CA GLY A 108 10.61 11.31 -0.02
C GLY A 108 11.39 10.07 -0.47
N ARG A 109 12.55 10.25 -1.12
CA ARG A 109 13.37 9.13 -1.62
C ARG A 109 13.90 8.23 -0.50
N LYS A 110 14.15 8.77 0.69
CA LYS A 110 14.61 7.97 1.85
C LYS A 110 13.62 6.84 2.20
N LEU A 111 12.32 7.07 1.97
CA LEU A 111 11.22 6.13 2.19
C LEU A 111 11.08 5.06 1.08
N TYR A 112 12.02 5.01 0.13
CA TYR A 112 12.05 4.01 -0.95
C TYR A 112 13.40 3.25 -1.04
N THR A 113 14.27 3.42 -0.03
CA THR A 113 15.58 2.78 0.05
C THR A 113 15.50 1.34 0.57
N GLU A 114 16.51 0.52 0.26
CA GLU A 114 16.64 -0.82 0.84
C GLU A 114 16.67 -0.78 2.38
N ASP A 115 17.40 0.16 2.98
CA ASP A 115 17.48 0.33 4.43
C ASP A 115 16.12 0.61 5.06
N PHE A 116 15.30 1.46 4.41
CA PHE A 116 13.93 1.69 4.85
C PHE A 116 13.10 0.40 4.80
N TYR A 117 13.19 -0.37 3.71
CA TYR A 117 12.48 -1.65 3.60
C TYR A 117 12.97 -2.70 4.62
N ARG A 118 14.26 -2.69 5.00
CA ARG A 118 14.79 -3.53 6.11
C ARG A 118 14.22 -3.13 7.46
N LYS A 119 14.01 -1.84 7.71
CA LYS A 119 13.28 -1.37 8.90
C LYS A 119 11.84 -1.87 8.88
N LEU A 120 11.11 -1.72 7.77
CA LEU A 120 9.75 -2.25 7.63
C LEU A 120 9.68 -3.77 7.80
N TYR A 121 10.69 -4.51 7.30
CA TYR A 121 10.78 -5.95 7.50
C TYR A 121 10.89 -6.28 9.00
N SER A 122 11.64 -5.49 9.76
CA SER A 122 11.80 -5.71 11.20
C SER A 122 10.56 -5.31 12.01
N LEU A 123 9.75 -4.38 11.50
CA LEU A 123 8.48 -3.93 12.11
C LEU A 123 7.25 -4.76 11.70
N THR A 124 7.42 -5.78 10.88
CA THR A 124 6.31 -6.62 10.42
C THR A 124 6.32 -8.01 11.05
N SER A 125 5.15 -8.61 11.25
CA SER A 125 5.02 -9.97 11.76
C SER A 125 5.66 -11.01 10.82
N ASP A 126 5.70 -12.28 11.21
CA ASP A 126 6.25 -13.36 10.36
C ASP A 126 5.48 -13.52 9.03
N LYS A 127 4.20 -13.13 9.04
CA LYS A 127 3.34 -13.09 7.85
C LYS A 127 3.31 -11.71 7.17
N GLY A 128 4.19 -10.81 7.61
CA GLY A 128 4.29 -9.43 7.19
C GLY A 128 4.15 -9.21 5.69
N VAL A 129 3.31 -8.24 5.33
CA VAL A 129 3.13 -7.75 3.96
C VAL A 129 3.38 -6.25 3.92
N VAL A 130 4.12 -5.80 2.92
CA VAL A 130 4.33 -4.37 2.65
C VAL A 130 3.86 -4.07 1.24
N VAL A 131 3.18 -2.95 1.06
CA VAL A 131 2.85 -2.43 -0.27
C VAL A 131 3.17 -0.95 -0.33
N THR A 132 3.63 -0.50 -1.49
CA THR A 132 3.89 0.91 -1.76
C THR A 132 3.33 1.31 -3.12
N GLN A 133 2.84 2.55 -3.21
CA GLN A 133 2.62 3.21 -4.49
C GLN A 133 3.99 3.54 -5.11
N ALA A 134 4.16 3.29 -6.41
CA ALA A 134 5.45 3.34 -7.10
C ALA A 134 5.41 4.23 -8.37
N GLY A 135 4.51 5.22 -8.38
CA GLY A 135 4.36 6.20 -9.45
C GLY A 135 3.87 5.60 -10.76
N CYS A 136 4.45 5.99 -11.89
CA CYS A 136 4.14 5.46 -13.22
C CYS A 136 5.38 4.77 -13.81
N SER A 137 5.37 3.44 -13.85
CA SER A 137 6.49 2.64 -14.39
C SER A 137 6.74 2.85 -15.88
N PHE A 138 5.78 3.45 -16.61
CA PHE A 138 5.93 3.80 -18.01
C PHE A 138 6.73 5.09 -18.21
N TYR A 139 6.42 6.14 -17.43
CA TYR A 139 7.08 7.45 -17.58
C TYR A 139 8.41 7.54 -16.86
N TYR A 140 8.57 6.80 -15.76
CA TYR A 140 9.75 6.87 -14.91
C TYR A 140 10.18 5.45 -14.47
N PRO A 141 10.57 4.60 -15.43
CA PRO A 141 10.89 3.20 -15.18
C PRO A 141 12.04 3.00 -14.18
N GLU A 142 13.00 3.92 -14.13
CA GLU A 142 14.20 3.83 -13.30
C GLU A 142 13.87 3.80 -11.79
N TYR A 143 12.98 4.66 -11.32
CA TYR A 143 12.60 4.65 -9.89
C TYR A 143 11.72 3.46 -9.55
N TYR A 144 10.82 3.07 -10.46
CA TYR A 144 10.01 1.86 -10.25
C TYR A 144 10.92 0.63 -10.13
N GLN A 145 11.92 0.51 -11.01
CA GLN A 145 12.91 -0.58 -10.97
C GLN A 145 13.74 -0.53 -9.70
N GLU A 146 14.14 0.65 -9.23
CA GLU A 146 14.86 0.82 -7.97
C GLU A 146 14.02 0.35 -6.77
N ILE A 147 12.74 0.77 -6.69
CA ILE A 147 11.80 0.33 -5.66
C ILE A 147 11.64 -1.20 -5.68
N PHE A 148 11.37 -1.75 -6.86
CA PHE A 148 11.17 -3.19 -7.05
C PHE A 148 12.42 -3.98 -6.62
N LYS A 149 13.61 -3.51 -7.01
CA LYS A 149 14.90 -4.10 -6.63
C LYS A 149 15.15 -4.00 -5.12
N ASN A 150 14.95 -2.83 -4.52
CA ASN A 150 15.19 -2.59 -3.10
C ASN A 150 14.28 -3.48 -2.23
N MET A 151 13.00 -3.64 -2.59
CA MET A 151 12.11 -4.59 -1.92
C MET A 151 12.55 -6.05 -2.17
N GLY A 152 13.01 -6.38 -3.38
CA GLY A 152 13.52 -7.72 -3.75
C GLY A 152 14.77 -8.15 -2.98
N ASN A 153 15.61 -7.20 -2.54
CA ASN A 153 16.78 -7.46 -1.71
C ASN A 153 16.43 -7.80 -0.25
N VAL A 154 15.18 -7.56 0.17
CA VAL A 154 14.72 -7.68 1.57
C VAL A 154 13.67 -8.78 1.74
N TYR A 155 12.74 -8.91 0.79
CA TYR A 155 11.59 -9.81 0.91
C TYR A 155 11.69 -11.01 -0.01
N ARG A 156 11.12 -12.14 0.45
CA ARG A 156 11.10 -13.40 -0.29
C ARG A 156 10.22 -13.35 -1.54
N TYR A 157 9.05 -12.73 -1.43
CA TYR A 157 8.11 -12.61 -2.53
C TYR A 157 7.86 -11.14 -2.84
N VAL A 158 8.10 -10.74 -4.08
CA VAL A 158 7.86 -9.38 -4.58
C VAL A 158 7.12 -9.46 -5.90
N ARG A 159 6.04 -8.67 -6.02
CA ARG A 159 5.25 -8.51 -7.24
C ARG A 159 5.03 -7.03 -7.48
N GLY A 160 5.00 -6.65 -8.74
CA GLY A 160 4.69 -5.29 -9.14
C GLY A 160 3.58 -5.31 -10.17
N TYR A 161 2.65 -4.37 -10.04
CA TYR A 161 1.41 -4.34 -10.80
C TYR A 161 1.00 -2.90 -11.06
N SER A 162 0.09 -2.67 -12.00
CA SER A 162 -0.42 -1.33 -12.27
C SER A 162 -1.90 -1.31 -12.61
N ILE A 163 -2.52 -0.16 -12.41
CA ILE A 163 -3.92 0.08 -12.77
C ILE A 163 -4.10 1.48 -13.35
N TRP A 164 -4.92 1.60 -14.39
CA TRP A 164 -5.29 2.89 -14.95
C TRP A 164 -6.14 3.69 -13.97
N VAL A 165 -5.69 4.90 -13.61
CA VAL A 165 -6.44 5.83 -12.76
C VAL A 165 -6.89 7.03 -13.60
N PRO A 166 -8.17 7.08 -14.04
CA PRO A 166 -8.63 8.09 -15.00
C PRO A 166 -8.38 9.54 -14.58
N SER A 167 -8.53 9.85 -13.29
CA SER A 167 -8.30 11.21 -12.78
C SER A 167 -6.84 11.62 -12.77
N PHE A 168 -5.90 10.67 -12.82
CA PHE A 168 -4.47 10.96 -12.88
C PHE A 168 -3.98 11.00 -14.34
N GLY A 169 -4.74 10.39 -15.27
CA GLY A 169 -4.36 10.34 -16.68
C GLY A 169 -3.21 9.39 -16.98
N TYR A 170 -2.88 8.47 -16.06
CA TYR A 170 -1.85 7.45 -16.26
C TYR A 170 -2.15 6.16 -15.46
N ALA A 171 -1.40 5.10 -15.74
CA ALA A 171 -1.43 3.85 -14.98
C ALA A 171 -0.51 3.98 -13.76
N VAL A 172 -1.10 3.92 -12.56
CA VAL A 172 -0.35 3.93 -11.30
C VAL A 172 0.20 2.53 -11.07
N SER A 173 1.49 2.45 -10.79
CA SER A 173 2.22 1.23 -10.46
C SER A 173 2.35 1.08 -8.96
N TYR A 174 2.36 -0.15 -8.49
CA TYR A 174 2.52 -0.53 -7.10
C TYR A 174 3.55 -1.65 -7.00
N VAL A 175 4.21 -1.75 -5.85
CA VAL A 175 5.03 -2.91 -5.51
C VAL A 175 4.57 -3.47 -4.18
N ILE A 176 4.22 -4.75 -4.18
CA ILE A 176 3.85 -5.53 -3.00
C ILE A 176 4.93 -6.54 -2.69
N ALA A 177 5.26 -6.68 -1.42
CA ALA A 177 6.20 -7.67 -0.92
C ALA A 177 5.65 -8.42 0.29
N SER A 178 6.01 -9.69 0.42
CA SER A 178 5.62 -10.54 1.55
C SER A 178 6.77 -11.42 2.00
N LYS A 179 6.81 -11.68 3.31
CA LYS A 179 7.75 -12.63 3.92
C LYS A 179 7.41 -14.09 3.65
N SER A 180 6.12 -14.43 3.62
CA SER A 180 5.66 -15.82 3.78
C SER A 180 4.75 -16.35 2.67
N ARG A 181 3.99 -15.47 2.00
CA ARG A 181 3.00 -15.88 0.99
C ARG A 181 3.19 -15.06 -0.28
N ASP A 182 3.37 -15.73 -1.41
CA ASP A 182 3.43 -15.06 -2.71
C ASP A 182 2.05 -14.47 -3.05
N PRO A 183 1.90 -13.14 -3.25
CA PRO A 183 0.66 -12.54 -3.70
C PRO A 183 0.10 -13.23 -4.96
N GLY A 184 0.98 -13.58 -5.92
CA GLY A 184 0.60 -14.22 -7.18
C GLY A 184 0.06 -15.65 -7.06
N SER A 185 0.27 -16.30 -5.91
CA SER A 185 -0.19 -17.67 -5.64
C SER A 185 -1.64 -17.77 -5.16
N ILE A 186 -2.28 -16.63 -4.87
CA ILE A 186 -3.65 -16.59 -4.34
C ILE A 186 -4.63 -16.62 -5.50
N GLY A 187 -5.44 -17.68 -5.57
CA GLY A 187 -6.47 -17.83 -6.60
C GLY A 187 -7.63 -16.85 -6.40
N GLY A 188 -8.29 -16.44 -7.49
CA GLY A 188 -9.40 -15.50 -7.43
C GLY A 188 -10.54 -15.93 -6.50
N ASP A 189 -10.85 -17.23 -6.44
CA ASP A 189 -11.85 -17.77 -5.52
C ASP A 189 -11.43 -17.65 -4.05
N ASP A 190 -10.14 -17.86 -3.75
CA ASP A 190 -9.58 -17.65 -2.41
C ASP A 190 -9.62 -16.18 -2.00
N VAL A 191 -9.31 -15.26 -2.93
CA VAL A 191 -9.46 -13.82 -2.70
C VAL A 191 -10.91 -13.49 -2.33
N ASN A 192 -11.87 -13.96 -3.13
CA ASN A 192 -13.29 -13.71 -2.88
C ASN A 192 -13.76 -14.32 -1.54
N ARG A 193 -13.23 -15.51 -1.20
CA ARG A 193 -13.50 -16.15 0.09
C ARG A 193 -12.95 -15.32 1.25
N ILE A 194 -11.70 -14.88 1.18
CA ILE A 194 -11.07 -14.02 2.19
C ILE A 194 -11.86 -12.73 2.37
N LEU A 195 -12.27 -12.06 1.29
CA LEU A 195 -13.06 -10.83 1.37
C LEU A 195 -14.39 -11.05 2.11
N ARG A 196 -15.11 -12.15 1.82
CA ARG A 196 -16.33 -12.52 2.57
C ARG A 196 -16.03 -12.84 4.04
N GLU A 197 -14.97 -13.61 4.28
CA GLU A 197 -14.49 -13.95 5.63
C GLU A 197 -13.98 -12.73 6.41
N GLU A 198 -13.70 -11.61 5.75
CA GLU A 198 -13.31 -10.36 6.39
C GLU A 198 -14.44 -9.32 6.44
N GLY A 199 -15.62 -9.65 5.89
CA GLY A 199 -16.76 -8.74 5.81
C GLY A 199 -16.52 -7.55 4.87
N VAL A 200 -15.59 -7.67 3.93
CA VAL A 200 -15.24 -6.62 2.98
C VAL A 200 -16.20 -6.67 1.79
N GLU A 201 -17.12 -5.70 1.77
CA GLU A 201 -18.17 -5.62 0.75
C GLU A 201 -18.20 -4.24 0.06
N GLY A 202 -18.94 -4.15 -1.05
CA GLY A 202 -19.18 -2.88 -1.75
C GLY A 202 -17.93 -2.26 -2.39
N LEU A 203 -16.95 -3.09 -2.74
CA LEU A 203 -15.80 -2.72 -3.57
C LEU A 203 -16.28 -2.34 -4.98
N LYS A 204 -15.62 -1.36 -5.60
CA LYS A 204 -16.01 -0.85 -6.92
C LYS A 204 -15.27 -1.56 -8.03
N ILE A 205 -14.03 -1.97 -7.79
CA ILE A 205 -13.18 -2.60 -8.79
C ILE A 205 -12.52 -3.88 -8.29
N TYR A 206 -12.13 -3.92 -7.01
CA TYR A 206 -11.32 -5.03 -6.51
C TYR A 206 -12.17 -6.28 -6.31
N SER A 207 -11.65 -7.39 -6.84
CA SER A 207 -12.28 -8.70 -6.86
C SER A 207 -11.20 -9.76 -7.06
N GLY A 208 -11.54 -11.04 -6.88
CA GLY A 208 -10.60 -12.12 -7.13
C GLY A 208 -10.01 -12.14 -8.53
N SER A 209 -10.82 -11.90 -9.56
CA SER A 209 -10.35 -11.85 -10.95
C SER A 209 -9.42 -10.65 -11.20
N LEU A 210 -9.74 -9.49 -10.64
CA LEU A 210 -8.84 -8.33 -10.73
C LEU A 210 -7.53 -8.59 -9.97
N HIS A 211 -7.57 -9.19 -8.78
CA HIS A 211 -6.37 -9.53 -8.02
C HIS A 211 -5.41 -10.37 -8.87
N GLU A 212 -5.88 -11.49 -9.43
CA GLU A 212 -5.06 -12.34 -10.28
C GLU A 212 -4.46 -11.57 -11.46
N SER A 213 -5.26 -10.72 -12.09
CA SER A 213 -4.81 -9.89 -13.22
C SER A 213 -3.71 -8.91 -12.81
N LEU A 214 -3.84 -8.29 -11.63
CA LEU A 214 -2.85 -7.36 -11.10
C LEU A 214 -1.55 -8.08 -10.75
N VAL A 215 -1.59 -9.09 -9.88
CA VAL A 215 -0.35 -9.61 -9.24
C VAL A 215 0.36 -10.70 -10.05
N ARG A 216 -0.25 -11.25 -11.11
CA ARG A 216 0.40 -12.21 -12.02
C ARG A 216 0.98 -11.58 -13.27
N ALA A 217 0.55 -10.37 -13.64
CA ALA A 217 1.16 -9.60 -14.71
C ALA A 217 2.22 -8.66 -14.13
N PRO A 218 3.44 -8.60 -14.67
CA PRO A 218 4.41 -7.58 -14.26
C PRO A 218 3.89 -6.19 -14.65
N ALA A 219 4.29 -5.17 -13.89
CA ALA A 219 4.03 -3.79 -14.28
C ALA A 219 4.60 -3.50 -15.68
N ILE A 220 3.89 -2.67 -16.43
CA ILE A 220 4.27 -2.30 -17.80
C ILE A 220 5.54 -1.43 -17.72
N LEU A 221 6.62 -1.93 -18.32
CA LEU A 221 7.87 -1.19 -18.51
C LEU A 221 8.01 -0.83 -19.99
N PRO A 222 8.52 0.36 -20.32
CA PRO A 222 8.80 0.70 -21.70
C PRO A 222 9.96 -0.14 -22.21
N SER A 223 9.78 -0.81 -23.35
CA SER A 223 10.86 -1.49 -24.06
C SER A 223 11.45 -0.53 -25.10
N PHE A 224 12.21 0.47 -24.66
CA PHE A 224 13.06 1.22 -25.59
C PHE A 224 14.35 0.41 -25.75
N SER A 225 14.58 -0.18 -26.94
CA SER A 225 15.88 -0.75 -27.24
C SER A 225 16.89 0.40 -27.32
N THR A 226 17.64 0.63 -26.25
CA THR A 226 18.82 1.48 -26.30
C THR A 226 19.99 0.63 -26.79
N SER A 227 19.93 0.25 -28.06
CA SER A 227 21.13 -0.15 -28.80
C SER A 227 21.50 1.05 -29.69
N PRO A 228 22.54 1.82 -29.35
CA PRO A 228 23.21 2.66 -30.35
C PRO A 228 23.84 1.79 -31.45
#